data_AF-A0A317JKC6-F1
#
_entry.id   AF-A0A317JKC6-F1
#
_cell.length_a   1.000
_cell.length_b   1.000
_cell.length_c   1.000
_cell.angle_alpha   90.00
_cell.angle_beta   90.00
_cell.angle_gamma   90.00
#
_symmetry.space_group_name_H-M   'P 1'
#
loop_
_entity.id
_entity.type
_entity.pdbx_description
1 polymer ?
#
loop_
_entity_poly.entity_id
_entity_poly.type
_entity_poly.pdbx_seq_one_letter_code
_entity_poly.pdbx_strand_id
1 'polypeptide(L)'
;MTRIVQLLQQKNHYLEKFFSLNESELLGFKQGRFDSLEYFYQTREKILEQLRYIDGQLAKTQEDLPIEERPHRDIREEVMNHLAMKDQYVREILNQDLQILACIEEAKSAIIRELQEVRRSKRAVSGYKSKPMNHRLNEEA
;
A
#
# COMPACT_ATOMS: atom_id res chain seq x y z
N MET A 1 -10.57 -3.31 -33.15
CA MET A 1 -9.27 -2.97 -32.50
C MET A 1 -9.25 -1.65 -31.74
N THR A 2 -9.96 -0.61 -32.16
CA THR A 2 -10.07 0.67 -31.43
C THR A 2 -10.50 0.51 -29.96
N ARG A 3 -11.35 -0.49 -29.68
CA ARG A 3 -11.77 -0.84 -28.31
C ARG A 3 -10.62 -1.32 -27.42
N ILE A 4 -9.67 -2.09 -27.95
CA ILE A 4 -8.50 -2.57 -27.18
C ILE A 4 -7.63 -1.40 -26.78
N VAL A 5 -7.36 -0.48 -27.72
CA VAL A 5 -6.61 0.74 -27.45
C VAL A 5 -7.27 1.56 -26.34
N GLN A 6 -8.59 1.79 -26.42
CA GLN A 6 -9.34 2.49 -25.37
C GLN A 6 -9.23 1.81 -24.01
N LEU A 7 -9.34 0.47 -23.96
CA LEU A 7 -9.22 -0.29 -22.73
C LEU A 7 -7.79 -0.22 -22.16
N LEU A 8 -6.76 -0.26 -23.00
CA LEU A 8 -5.36 -0.09 -22.60
C LEU A 8 -5.10 1.32 -22.06
N GLN A 9 -5.64 2.34 -22.71
CA GLN A 9 -5.56 3.72 -22.23
C GLN A 9 -6.25 3.88 -20.88
N GLN A 10 -7.45 3.32 -20.71
CA GLN A 10 -8.15 3.31 -19.42
C GLN A 10 -7.36 2.55 -18.35
N LYS A 11 -6.74 1.42 -18.70
CA LYS A 11 -5.86 0.67 -17.80
C LYS A 11 -4.71 1.55 -17.30
N ASN A 12 -4.02 2.23 -18.23
CA ASN A 12 -2.92 3.12 -17.89
C ASN A 12 -3.36 4.31 -17.03
N HIS A 13 -4.54 4.86 -17.27
CA HIS A 13 -5.11 5.92 -16.42
C HIS A 13 -5.33 5.47 -14.97
N TYR A 14 -5.82 4.25 -14.77
CA TYR A 14 -5.98 3.70 -13.42
C TYR A 14 -4.64 3.34 -12.77
N LEU A 15 -3.65 2.89 -13.53
CA LEU A 15 -2.29 2.68 -13.04
C LEU A 15 -1.63 4.01 -12.64
N GLU A 16 -1.81 5.07 -13.41
CA GLU A 16 -1.35 6.42 -13.07
C GLU A 16 -2.00 6.89 -11.76
N LYS A 17 -3.32 6.74 -11.61
CA LYS A 17 -4.00 7.04 -10.34
C LYS A 17 -3.43 6.27 -9.16
N PHE A 18 -3.13 4.99 -9.35
CA PHE A 18 -2.55 4.15 -8.31
C PHE A 18 -1.16 4.64 -7.93
N PHE A 19 -0.32 4.94 -8.92
CA PHE A 19 1.01 5.50 -8.73
C PHE A 19 0.98 6.83 -7.97
N SER A 20 0.11 7.77 -8.36
CA SER A 20 -0.02 9.07 -7.71
C SER A 20 -0.54 8.98 -6.29
N LEU A 21 -1.49 8.07 -6.03
CA LEU A 21 -1.97 7.77 -4.68
C LEU A 21 -0.83 7.25 -3.78
N ASN A 22 -0.05 6.29 -4.29
CA ASN A 22 1.12 5.75 -3.60
C ASN A 22 2.15 6.85 -3.29
N GLU A 23 2.46 7.71 -4.26
CA GLU A 23 3.43 8.82 -4.07
C GLU A 23 2.98 9.80 -2.98
N SER A 24 1.71 10.20 -3.03
CA SER A 24 1.10 11.11 -2.05
C SER A 24 1.20 10.57 -0.62
N GLU A 25 0.78 9.32 -0.41
CA GLU A 25 0.73 8.72 0.93
C GLU A 25 2.12 8.31 1.44
N LEU A 26 3.03 7.89 0.55
CA LEU A 26 4.40 7.55 0.92
C LEU A 26 5.13 8.72 1.59
N LEU A 27 4.89 9.97 1.17
CA LEU A 27 5.44 11.14 1.84
C LEU A 27 4.95 11.26 3.28
N GLY A 28 3.68 10.96 3.54
CA GLY A 28 3.09 10.90 4.87
C GLY A 28 3.70 9.79 5.73
N PHE A 29 3.80 8.57 5.18
CA PHE A 29 4.35 7.42 5.88
C PHE A 29 5.81 7.60 6.27
N LYS A 30 6.63 8.23 5.40
CA LYS A 30 8.03 8.58 5.72
C LYS A 30 8.14 9.55 6.91
N GLN A 31 7.08 10.29 7.22
CA GLN A 31 7.01 11.21 8.36
C GLN A 31 6.31 10.57 9.58
N GLY A 32 6.00 9.28 9.52
CA GLY A 32 5.29 8.56 10.58
C GLY A 32 3.79 8.88 10.68
N ARG A 33 3.21 9.53 9.67
CA ARG A 33 1.78 9.88 9.64
C ARG A 33 1.00 8.76 8.95
N PHE A 34 0.21 8.01 9.72
CA PHE A 34 -0.55 6.84 9.23
C PHE A 34 -2.08 6.99 9.38
N ASP A 35 -2.57 8.20 9.69
CA ASP A 35 -4.00 8.44 9.95
C ASP A 35 -4.89 8.10 8.74
N SER A 36 -4.36 8.26 7.53
CA SER A 36 -5.00 7.96 6.24
C SER A 36 -4.83 6.52 5.77
N LEU A 37 -4.17 5.64 6.53
CA LEU A 37 -3.78 4.30 6.06
C LEU A 37 -4.98 3.45 5.60
N GLU A 38 -6.10 3.51 6.34
CA GLU A 38 -7.32 2.78 5.98
C GLU A 38 -7.94 3.33 4.68
N TYR A 39 -8.02 4.65 4.54
CA TYR A 39 -8.51 5.29 3.33
C TYR A 39 -7.63 4.97 2.12
N PHE A 40 -6.31 4.99 2.31
CA PHE A 40 -5.33 4.60 1.30
C PHE A 40 -5.56 3.15 0.83
N TYR A 41 -5.68 2.21 1.77
CA TYR A 41 -5.93 0.80 1.47
C TYR A 41 -7.24 0.61 0.69
N GLN A 42 -8.34 1.19 1.18
CA GLN A 42 -9.64 1.09 0.52
C GLN A 42 -9.65 1.70 -0.88
N THR A 43 -8.98 2.82 -1.07
CA THR A 43 -8.89 3.49 -2.38
C THR A 43 -8.06 2.65 -3.35
N ARG A 44 -6.95 2.04 -2.89
CA ARG A 44 -6.17 1.09 -3.70
C ARG A 44 -6.99 -0.11 -4.13
N GLU A 45 -7.74 -0.72 -3.22
CA GLU A 45 -8.55 -1.89 -3.55
C GLU A 45 -9.59 -1.56 -4.63
N LYS A 46 -10.27 -0.40 -4.50
CA LYS A 46 -11.20 0.08 -5.54
C LYS A 46 -10.53 0.29 -6.89
N ILE A 47 -9.30 0.81 -6.94
CA ILE A 47 -8.56 0.96 -8.20
C ILE A 47 -8.22 -0.43 -8.78
N LEU A 48 -7.81 -1.39 -7.95
CA LEU A 48 -7.55 -2.77 -8.39
C LEU A 48 -8.80 -3.45 -8.92
N GLU A 49 -9.98 -3.21 -8.33
CA GLU A 49 -11.26 -3.68 -8.87
C GLU A 49 -11.51 -3.18 -10.29
N GLN A 50 -11.27 -1.89 -10.53
CA GLN A 50 -11.40 -1.31 -11.88
C GLN A 50 -10.40 -1.93 -12.87
N LEU A 51 -9.15 -2.13 -12.44
CA LEU A 51 -8.13 -2.80 -13.26
C LEU A 51 -8.52 -4.24 -13.59
N ARG A 52 -9.02 -5.01 -12.61
CA ARG A 52 -9.52 -6.39 -12.82
C ARG A 52 -10.69 -6.41 -13.81
N TYR A 53 -11.61 -5.45 -13.70
CA TYR A 53 -12.70 -5.32 -14.66
C TYR A 53 -12.19 -5.04 -16.08
N ILE A 54 -11.27 -4.08 -16.24
CA ILE A 54 -10.68 -3.75 -17.54
C ILE A 54 -9.96 -4.96 -18.14
N ASP A 55 -9.24 -5.72 -17.32
CA ASP A 55 -8.55 -6.95 -17.77
C ASP A 55 -9.54 -8.02 -18.24
N GLY A 56 -10.67 -8.18 -17.55
CA GLY A 56 -11.75 -9.04 -18.01
C GLY A 56 -12.38 -8.58 -19.33
N GLN A 57 -12.49 -7.27 -19.56
CA GLN A 57 -12.98 -6.71 -20.83
C GLN A 57 -11.97 -6.87 -21.96
N LEU A 58 -10.68 -6.70 -21.68
CA LEU A 58 -9.59 -6.93 -22.64
C LEU A 58 -9.56 -8.38 -23.11
N ALA A 59 -9.65 -9.34 -22.19
CA ALA A 59 -9.69 -10.77 -22.51
C ALA A 59 -10.86 -11.11 -23.43
N LYS A 60 -12.08 -10.68 -23.07
CA LYS A 60 -13.28 -10.87 -23.91
C LYS A 60 -13.14 -10.26 -25.30
N THR A 61 -12.68 -9.01 -25.35
CA THR A 61 -12.49 -8.29 -26.63
C THR A 61 -11.45 -9.00 -27.51
N GLN A 62 -10.45 -9.65 -26.90
CA GLN A 62 -9.44 -10.42 -27.64
C GLN A 62 -10.00 -11.75 -28.17
N GLU A 63 -10.84 -12.44 -27.39
CA GLU A 63 -11.50 -13.67 -27.81
C GLU A 63 -12.51 -13.45 -28.95
N ASP A 64 -13.22 -12.32 -28.93
CA ASP A 64 -14.24 -11.97 -29.93
C ASP A 64 -13.65 -11.44 -31.27
N LEU A 65 -12.33 -11.27 -31.37
CA LEU A 65 -11.70 -10.75 -32.58
C LEU A 65 -11.56 -11.83 -33.67
N PRO A 66 -12.07 -11.59 -34.89
CA PRO A 66 -11.82 -12.49 -36.01
C PRO A 66 -10.32 -12.57 -36.33
N ILE A 67 -9.82 -13.79 -36.54
CA ILE A 67 -8.39 -14.10 -36.80
C ILE A 67 -7.85 -13.40 -38.07
N GLU A 68 -8.72 -12.94 -38.96
CA GLU A 68 -8.36 -12.46 -40.30
C GLU A 68 -8.14 -10.93 -40.41
N GLU A 69 -8.45 -10.14 -39.39
CA GLU A 69 -8.14 -8.71 -39.41
C GLU A 69 -6.70 -8.46 -38.93
N ARG A 70 -5.77 -8.23 -39.88
CA ARG A 70 -4.45 -7.70 -39.54
C ARG A 70 -4.59 -6.25 -39.07
N PRO A 71 -4.03 -5.88 -37.90
CA PRO A 71 -4.07 -4.49 -37.44
C PRO A 71 -3.41 -3.56 -38.45
N HIS A 72 -4.01 -2.40 -38.68
CA HIS A 72 -3.32 -1.29 -39.34
C HIS A 72 -2.04 -0.97 -38.55
N ARG A 73 -0.96 -0.61 -39.24
CA ARG A 73 0.37 -0.39 -38.64
C ARG A 73 0.32 0.58 -37.46
N ASP A 74 -0.46 1.65 -37.58
CA ASP A 74 -0.59 2.71 -36.57
C ASP A 74 -1.22 2.21 -35.26
N ILE A 75 -2.25 1.34 -35.37
CA ILE A 75 -2.91 0.73 -34.21
C ILE A 75 -1.93 -0.17 -33.45
N ARG A 76 -1.05 -0.87 -34.18
CA ARG A 76 -0.05 -1.74 -33.57
C ARG A 76 0.95 -0.93 -32.75
N GLU A 77 1.41 0.19 -33.28
CA GLU A 77 2.32 1.10 -32.59
C GLU A 77 1.68 1.69 -31.33
N GLU A 78 0.42 2.11 -31.41
CA GLU A 78 -0.33 2.64 -30.27
C GLU A 78 -0.50 1.60 -29.15
N VAL A 79 -0.84 0.36 -29.51
CA VAL A 79 -0.90 -0.75 -28.55
C VAL A 79 0.45 -1.00 -27.87
N MET A 80 1.55 -1.01 -28.64
CA MET A 80 2.90 -1.18 -28.08
C MET A 80 3.26 -0.05 -27.12
N ASN A 81 2.94 1.20 -27.46
CA ASN A 81 3.18 2.36 -26.60
C ASN A 81 2.41 2.25 -25.28
N HIS A 82 1.14 1.86 -25.33
CA HIS A 82 0.36 1.66 -24.12
C HIS A 82 0.86 0.49 -23.26
N LEU A 83 1.35 -0.60 -23.86
CA LEU A 83 1.94 -1.70 -23.11
C LEU A 83 3.26 -1.31 -22.44
N ALA A 84 4.11 -0.54 -23.13
CA ALA A 84 5.34 -0.02 -22.55
C ALA A 84 5.06 0.91 -21.36
N MET A 85 4.06 1.79 -21.48
CA MET A 85 3.63 2.67 -20.40
C MET A 85 3.06 1.88 -19.21
N LYS A 86 2.27 0.84 -19.47
CA LYS A 86 1.77 -0.08 -18.45
C LYS A 86 2.93 -0.69 -17.67
N ASP A 87 3.95 -1.21 -18.37
CA ASP A 87 5.09 -1.85 -17.75
C ASP A 87 5.92 -0.89 -16.90
N GLN A 88 6.04 0.36 -17.35
CA GLN A 88 6.67 1.42 -16.56
C GLN A 88 5.89 1.68 -15.27
N TYR A 89 4.58 1.93 -15.33
CA TYR A 89 3.78 2.18 -14.13
C TYR A 89 3.82 1.01 -13.15
N VAL A 90 3.69 -0.22 -13.63
CA VAL A 90 3.75 -1.41 -12.77
C VAL A 90 5.08 -1.49 -12.03
N ARG A 91 6.20 -1.25 -12.72
CA ARG A 91 7.53 -1.26 -12.10
C ARG A 91 7.65 -0.21 -10.99
N GLU A 92 7.23 1.02 -11.28
CA GLU A 92 7.32 2.11 -10.32
C GLU A 92 6.39 1.90 -9.11
N ILE A 93 5.18 1.41 -9.34
CA ILE A 93 4.24 1.06 -8.25
C ILE A 93 4.84 0.00 -7.33
N LEU A 94 5.48 -1.04 -7.87
CA LEU A 94 6.15 -2.07 -7.06
C LEU A 94 7.29 -1.48 -6.22
N ASN A 95 8.08 -0.57 -6.78
CA ASN A 95 9.12 0.13 -6.04
C ASN A 95 8.56 1.00 -4.91
N GLN A 96 7.43 1.68 -5.15
CA GLN A 96 6.73 2.45 -4.11
C GLN A 96 6.20 1.53 -3.01
N ASP A 97 5.59 0.40 -3.37
CA ASP A 97 5.03 -0.56 -2.42
C ASP A 97 6.09 -1.15 -1.48
N LEU A 98 7.30 -1.44 -2.00
CA LEU A 98 8.43 -1.85 -1.16
C LEU A 98 8.82 -0.77 -0.13
N GLN A 99 8.80 0.51 -0.52
CA GLN A 99 9.07 1.62 0.40
C GLN A 99 7.97 1.79 1.43
N ILE A 100 6.69 1.66 1.02
CA ILE A 100 5.54 1.73 1.93
C ILE A 100 5.63 0.62 2.98
N LEU A 101 5.91 -0.62 2.56
CA LEU A 101 6.10 -1.76 3.47
C LEU A 101 7.24 -1.52 4.46
N ALA A 102 8.36 -0.95 4.01
CA ALA A 102 9.46 -0.61 4.90
C ALA A 102 9.05 0.42 5.97
N CYS A 103 8.31 1.47 5.58
CA CYS A 103 7.79 2.47 6.53
C CYS A 103 6.84 1.84 7.56
N ILE A 104 5.96 0.94 7.13
CA ILE A 104 5.01 0.24 8.01
C ILE A 104 5.75 -0.66 9.01
N GLU A 105 6.74 -1.44 8.57
CA GLU A 105 7.50 -2.32 9.47
C GLU A 105 8.36 -1.52 10.47
N GLU A 106 8.90 -0.37 10.07
CA GLU A 106 9.60 0.54 10.98
C GLU A 106 8.66 1.09 12.06
N ALA A 107 7.48 1.58 11.66
CA ALA A 107 6.46 2.10 12.58
C ALA A 107 5.98 1.01 13.56
N LYS A 108 5.69 -0.19 13.06
CA LYS A 108 5.33 -1.35 13.88
C LYS A 108 6.42 -1.69 14.89
N SER A 109 7.69 -1.66 14.47
CA SER A 109 8.83 -1.93 15.34
C SER A 109 9.02 -0.85 16.41
N ALA A 110 8.74 0.42 16.10
CA ALA A 110 8.69 1.51 17.08
C ALA A 110 7.59 1.27 18.13
N ILE A 111 6.36 1.00 17.71
CA ILE A 111 5.21 0.75 18.60
C ILE A 111 5.50 -0.44 19.54
N ILE A 112 6.09 -1.52 19.04
CA ILE A 112 6.45 -2.68 19.88
C ILE A 112 7.45 -2.29 20.97
N ARG A 113 8.46 -1.47 20.65
CA ARG A 113 9.45 -0.99 21.64
C ARG A 113 8.79 -0.12 22.70
N GLU A 114 7.94 0.82 22.29
CA GLU A 114 7.19 1.68 23.22
C GLU A 114 6.29 0.86 24.16
N LEU A 115 5.56 -0.13 23.62
CA LEU A 115 4.72 -1.01 24.44
C LEU A 115 5.53 -1.81 25.47
N GLN A 116 6.74 -2.26 25.10
CA GLN A 116 7.63 -2.96 26.02
C GLN A 116 8.13 -2.02 27.12
N GLU A 117 8.47 -0.78 26.79
CA GLU A 117 8.90 0.24 27.74
C GLU A 117 7.78 0.58 28.73
N VAL A 118 6.57 0.87 28.25
CA VAL A 118 5.41 1.13 29.11
C VAL A 118 5.14 -0.02 30.07
N ARG A 119 5.26 -1.27 29.60
CA ARG A 119 5.13 -2.47 30.47
C ARG A 119 6.21 -2.53 31.54
N ARG A 120 7.47 -2.19 31.22
CA ARG A 120 8.58 -2.14 32.19
C ARG A 120 8.36 -1.03 33.21
N SER A 121 8.00 0.18 32.77
CA SER A 121 7.70 1.33 33.64
C SER A 121 6.54 1.04 34.58
N LYS A 122 5.46 0.40 34.09
CA LYS A 122 4.33 -0.03 34.94
C LYS A 122 4.77 -1.01 36.03
N ARG A 123 5.64 -1.97 35.72
CA ARG A 123 6.20 -2.91 36.72
C ARG A 123 7.05 -2.19 37.76
N ALA A 124 7.90 -1.26 37.34
CA ALA A 124 8.74 -0.47 38.25
C ALA A 124 7.87 0.34 39.22
N VAL A 125 6.88 1.09 38.72
CA VAL A 125 5.94 1.87 39.54
C VAL A 125 5.12 0.99 40.48
N SER A 126 4.69 -0.21 40.04
CA SER A 126 4.01 -1.17 40.90
C SER A 126 4.88 -1.64 42.08
N GLY A 127 6.19 -1.81 41.87
CA GLY A 127 7.13 -2.19 42.93
C GLY A 127 7.36 -1.10 43.98
N TYR A 128 7.23 0.18 43.61
CA TYR A 128 7.34 1.29 44.55
C TYR A 128 6.09 1.47 45.43
N LYS A 129 4.90 1.12 44.94
CA LYS A 129 3.65 1.20 45.73
C LYS A 129 3.50 0.07 46.77
N SER A 130 4.32 -0.98 46.72
CA SER A 130 4.16 -2.19 47.54
C SER A 130 5.09 -2.30 48.75
N LYS A 131 5.66 -1.19 49.27
CA LYS A 131 6.29 -1.20 50.60
C LYS A 131 5.25 -0.84 51.69
N PRO A 132 4.66 -1.82 52.41
CA PRO A 132 4.18 -1.54 53.74
C PRO A 132 5.40 -1.31 54.63
N MET A 133 5.48 -0.11 55.20
CA MET A 133 6.44 0.25 56.23
C MET A 133 6.11 -0.51 57.51
N ASN A 134 6.43 -1.81 57.57
CA ASN A 134 6.47 -2.55 58.82
C ASN A 134 7.78 -2.21 59.53
N HIS A 135 7.80 -1.01 60.10
CA HIS A 135 8.77 -0.61 61.10
C HIS A 135 8.43 -1.39 62.37
N ARG A 136 9.00 -2.60 62.51
CA ARG A 136 9.11 -3.26 63.81
C ARG A 136 10.15 -2.49 64.61
N LEU A 137 9.69 -1.47 65.34
CA LEU A 137 10.41 -0.96 66.49
C LEU A 137 10.32 -2.04 67.57
N ASN A 138 11.41 -2.77 67.76
CA ASN A 138 11.64 -3.50 69.00
C ASN A 138 11.91 -2.43 70.07
N GLU A 139 10.92 -2.16 70.91
CA GLU A 139 11.17 -1.55 72.22
C GLU A 139 11.38 -2.70 73.20
N GLU A 140 12.65 -2.91 73.57
CA GLU A 140 13.02 -3.61 74.81
C GLU A 140 12.84 -2.63 75.97
N ALA A 141 11.97 -2.95 76.93
CA ALA A 141 11.94 -2.42 78.29
C ALA A 141 11.24 -3.42 79.22
#